data_AF-A0A819W2P6-F1
#
_entry.id   AF-A0A819W2P6-F1
#
_cell.length_a   1.000
_cell.length_b   1.000
_cell.length_c   1.000
_cell.angle_alpha   90.00
_cell.angle_beta   90.00
_cell.angle_gamma   90.00
#
_symmetry.space_group_name_H-M   'P 1'
#
loop_
_entity.id
_entity.type
_entity.pdbx_description
1 polymer ?
#
loop_
_entity_poly.entity_id
_entity_poly.type
_entity_poly.pdbx_seq_one_letter_code
_entity_poly.pdbx_strand_id
1 'polypeptide(L)' 'MKYDLMLSNPKEFYHEIHRPSHFLNFSNEEHPDTFTVDREDRLN' A
#
# COMPACT_ATOMS: atom_id res chain seq x y z
N MET A 1 -0.56 -9.35 26.57
CA MET A 1 -0.88 -8.19 25.70
C MET A 1 -1.92 -7.36 26.43
N LYS A 2 -1.75 -6.04 26.51
CA LYS A 2 -2.75 -5.12 27.07
C LYS A 2 -3.30 -4.28 25.90
N TYR A 3 -4.61 -4.05 25.87
CA TYR A 3 -5.28 -3.26 24.83
C TYR A 3 -6.41 -2.45 25.46
N ASP A 4 -6.73 -1.31 24.84
CA ASP A 4 -7.89 -0.49 25.17
C ASP A 4 -9.05 -0.76 24.19
N LEU A 5 -10.26 -0.32 24.54
CA LEU A 5 -11.46 -0.51 23.74
C LEU A 5 -12.01 0.83 23.22
N MET A 6 -12.64 0.79 22.05
CA MET A 6 -13.34 1.90 21.42
C MET A 6 -14.65 1.42 20.81
N LEU A 7 -15.68 2.28 20.80
CA LEU A 7 -16.93 2.01 20.10
C LEU A 7 -16.75 2.23 18.58
N SER A 8 -16.64 1.14 17.83
CA SER A 8 -16.52 1.15 16.37
C SER A 8 -16.98 -0.17 15.75
N ASN A 9 -17.28 -0.17 14.45
CA ASN A 9 -17.60 -1.39 13.73
C ASN A 9 -16.32 -2.21 13.45
N PRO A 10 -16.38 -3.56 13.61
CA PRO A 10 -15.29 -4.42 13.19
C PRO A 10 -15.03 -4.31 11.68
N LYS A 11 -13.78 -4.49 11.28
CA LYS A 11 -13.38 -4.52 9.87
C LYS A 11 -13.52 -5.95 9.32
N GLU A 12 -13.81 -6.06 8.03
CA GLU A 12 -13.90 -7.34 7.34
C GLU A 12 -12.61 -8.16 7.45
N PHE A 13 -12.74 -9.49 7.34
CA PHE A 13 -11.61 -10.39 7.50
C PHE A 13 -10.45 -10.04 6.55
N TYR A 14 -10.74 -9.63 5.31
CA TYR A 14 -9.73 -9.22 4.31
C TYR A 14 -9.41 -7.72 4.23
N HIS A 15 -9.79 -6.92 5.24
CA HIS A 15 -9.46 -5.49 5.25
C HIS A 15 -7.94 -5.25 5.18
N GLU A 16 -7.52 -4.22 4.43
CA GLU A 16 -6.10 -3.90 4.16
C GLU A 16 -5.22 -3.85 5.43
N ILE A 17 -5.73 -3.31 6.53
CA ILE A 17 -5.00 -3.16 7.79
C ILE A 17 -4.67 -4.51 8.44
N HIS A 18 -5.44 -5.56 8.12
CA HIS A 18 -5.19 -6.91 8.60
C HIS A 18 -4.13 -7.62 7.75
N ARG A 19 -3.74 -7.04 6.61
CA ARG A 19 -2.79 -7.61 5.63
C ARG A 19 -1.68 -6.64 5.24
N PRO A 20 -1.03 -5.97 6.20
CA PRO A 20 -0.03 -4.94 5.90
C PRO A 20 1.10 -5.47 5.02
N SER A 21 1.47 -6.75 5.15
CA SER A 21 2.47 -7.39 4.28
C SER A 21 2.14 -7.31 2.79
N HIS A 22 0.87 -7.38 2.41
CA HIS A 22 0.47 -7.34 1.00
C HIS A 22 0.70 -5.96 0.38
N PHE A 23 0.69 -4.91 1.21
CA PHE A 23 0.76 -3.52 0.78
C PHE A 23 2.07 -2.83 1.16
N LEU A 24 2.90 -3.47 1.99
CA LEU A 24 4.22 -2.94 2.39
C LEU A 24 5.37 -3.74 1.78
N ASN A 25 5.16 -4.99 1.38
CA ASN A 25 6.22 -5.84 0.83
C ASN A 25 6.28 -5.72 -0.69
N PHE A 26 6.42 -4.51 -1.20
CA PHE A 26 6.95 -4.35 -2.55
C PHE A 26 8.45 -4.59 -2.45
N SER A 27 8.94 -5.62 -3.13
CA SER A 27 10.38 -5.71 -3.36
C SER A 27 10.70 -4.47 -4.20
N ASN A 28 11.38 -3.50 -3.61
CA ASN A 28 11.85 -2.33 -4.33
C ASN A 28 12.80 -2.83 -5.44
N GLU A 29 12.25 -3.12 -6.62
CA GLU A 29 13.01 -2.91 -7.85
C GLU A 29 13.05 -1.40 -8.06
N GLU A 30 13.87 -0.76 -7.23
CA GLU A 30 14.23 0.65 -7.33
C GLU A 30 15.14 0.79 -8.54
N HIS A 31 14.58 0.70 -9.75
CA HIS A 31 15.14 1.28 -10.96
C HIS A 31 14.06 1.52 -12.04
N PRO A 32 13.07 2.41 -11.79
CA PRO A 32 12.31 3.00 -12.89
C PRO A 32 13.13 4.04 -13.68
N ASP A 33 14.22 4.57 -13.11
CA ASP A 33 14.92 5.75 -13.66
C ASP A 33 15.91 5.46 -14.80
N THR A 34 16.21 4.18 -15.09
CA THR A 34 17.13 3.81 -16.19
C THR A 34 16.43 3.42 -17.49
N PHE A 35 15.11 3.21 -17.49
CA PHE A 35 14.34 2.86 -18.68
C PHE A 35 13.04 3.66 -18.75
N THR A 36 13.15 4.98 -18.93
CA THR A 36 11.99 5.80 -19.25
C THR A 36 11.57 5.54 -20.70
N VAL A 37 10.42 4.89 -20.90
CA VAL A 37 9.69 4.96 -22.17
C VAL A 37 9.17 6.40 -22.31
N ASP A 38 9.33 7.01 -23.48
CA ASP A 38 8.93 8.40 -23.74
C ASP A 38 7.50 8.67 -23.22
N ARG A 39 7.41 9.43 -22.13
CA ARG A 39 6.16 9.76 -21.45
C ARG A 39 5.78 11.18 -21.82
N GLU A 40 5.06 11.32 -22.93
CA GLU A 40 4.42 12.59 -23.27
C GLU A 40 3.21 12.83 -22.36
N ASP A 41 3.44 13.41 -21.17
CA ASP A 41 2.38 13.83 -20.26
C ASP A 41 1.75 15.15 -20.74
N ARG A 42 0.89 15.06 -21.77
CA ARG A 42 0.23 16.22 -22.40
C ARG A 42 -0.96 16.78 -21.61
N LEU A 43 -1.21 16.28 -20.40
CA LEU A 43 -2.42 16.57 -19.63
C LEU A 43 -2.14 17.20 -18.25
N ASN A 44 -0.91 17.71 -18.04
CA ASN A 44 -0.61 18.64 -16.96
C ASN A 44 -0.56 20.09 -17.46
#